data_AF-A0ABD6Q2M8-F1
#
_entry.id   AF-A0ABD6Q2M8-F1
#
_cell.length_a   1.000
_cell.length_b   1.000
_cell.length_c   1.000
_cell.angle_alpha   90.00
_cell.angle_beta   90.00
_cell.angle_gamma   90.00
#
_symmetry.space_group_name_H-M   'P 1'
#
loop_
_entity.id
_entity.type
_entity.pdbx_description
1 polymer ?
#
loop_
_entity_poly.entity_id
_entity_poly.type
_entity_poly.pdbx_seq_one_letter_code
_entity_poly.pdbx_strand_id
1 'polypeptide(L)' 'MQLLDASGNPVPFGTPSKFSGYSGQPGNYTMPFRARYYQIAPTIAPGTANTAITITMSYE' A
#
# COMPACT_ATOMS: atom_id res chain seq x y z
N MET A 1 -2.74 -9.96 3.48
CA MET A 1 -2.72 -9.18 2.22
C MET A 1 -1.48 -8.30 2.25
N GLN A 2 -0.95 -7.96 1.07
CA GLN A 2 0.22 -7.12 0.90
C GLN A 2 -0.12 -5.98 -0.07
N LEU A 3 0.18 -4.75 0.35
CA LEU A 3 0.13 -3.55 -0.48
C LEU A 3 1.48 -3.37 -1.18
N LEU A 4 1.46 -2.98 -2.44
CA LEU A 4 2.62 -2.76 -3.28
C LEU A 4 2.57 -1.34 -3.88
N ASP A 5 3.74 -0.75 -4.09
CA ASP A 5 3.90 0.49 -4.84
C ASP A 5 3.72 0.26 -6.36
N ALA A 6 3.86 1.35 -7.13
CA ALA A 6 3.77 1.35 -8.59
C ALA A 6 4.76 0.38 -9.27
N SER A 7 5.94 0.23 -8.66
CA SER A 7 7.05 -0.61 -9.11
C SER A 7 6.90 -2.07 -8.67
N GLY A 8 5.88 -2.38 -7.85
CA GLY A 8 5.62 -3.72 -7.34
C GLY A 8 6.38 -4.05 -6.05
N ASN A 9 7.02 -3.07 -5.40
CA ASN A 9 7.70 -3.29 -4.12
C ASN A 9 6.69 -3.25 -2.96
N PRO A 10 6.86 -4.09 -1.92
CA PRO A 10 6.02 -4.04 -0.72
C PRO A 10 6.09 -2.70 -0.02
N VAL A 11 4.92 -2.12 0.28
CA VAL A 11 4.80 -0.96 1.16
C VAL A 11 4.87 -1.44 2.61
N PRO A 12 5.84 -0.97 3.42
CA PRO A 12 5.94 -1.37 4.82
C PRO A 12 4.75 -0.86 5.64
N PHE A 13 4.17 -1.73 6.47
CA PHE A 13 3.05 -1.36 7.33
C PHE A 13 3.51 -0.49 8.51
N GLY A 14 2.78 0.58 8.82
CA GLY A 14 3.05 1.46 9.95
C GLY A 14 4.26 2.38 9.80
N THR A 15 4.95 2.33 8.66
CA THR A 15 6.13 3.15 8.38
C THR A 15 5.79 4.28 7.40
N PRO A 16 5.93 5.56 7.79
CA PRO A 16 5.77 6.67 6.87
C PRO A 16 6.71 6.56 5.67
N SER A 17 6.20 6.83 4.47
CA SER A 17 6.98 6.88 3.23
C SER A 17 6.72 8.18 2.52
N LYS A 18 7.79 8.88 2.09
CA LYS A 18 7.65 10.16 1.39
C LYS A 18 7.14 9.93 -0.04
N PHE A 19 6.09 10.63 -0.42
CA PHE A 19 5.62 10.65 -1.80
C PHE A 19 6.53 11.54 -2.65
N SER A 20 7.31 10.93 -3.55
CA SER A 20 8.22 11.65 -4.44
C SER A 20 7.54 12.43 -5.56
N GLY A 21 6.26 12.16 -5.84
CA GLY A 21 5.49 12.84 -6.88
C GLY A 21 4.90 14.19 -6.47
N TYR A 22 5.10 14.64 -5.23
CA TYR A 22 4.63 15.94 -4.76
C TYR A 22 5.54 17.06 -5.25
N SER A 23 4.99 18.02 -6.00
CA SER A 23 5.75 19.15 -6.56
C SER A 23 5.72 20.41 -5.67
N GLY A 24 5.09 20.35 -4.49
CA GLY A 24 4.94 21.51 -3.61
C GLY A 24 3.85 22.49 -4.05
N GLN A 25 3.11 22.18 -5.11
CA GLN A 25 2.05 23.04 -5.65
C GLN A 25 0.66 22.45 -5.41
N PRO A 26 -0.40 23.26 -5.31
CA PRO A 26 -1.76 22.76 -5.31
C PRO A 26 -2.06 22.05 -6.64
N GLY A 27 -2.71 20.89 -6.57
CA GLY A 27 -3.05 20.12 -7.76
C GLY A 27 -3.47 18.69 -7.47
N ASN A 28 -3.73 17.94 -8.54
CA ASN A 28 -4.07 16.53 -8.46
C ASN A 28 -2.79 15.68 -8.49
N TYR A 29 -2.67 14.78 -7.52
CA TYR A 29 -1.57 13.84 -7.40
C TYR A 29 -2.10 12.42 -7.43
N THR A 30 -1.45 11.55 -8.20
CA THR A 30 -1.79 10.14 -8.27
C THR A 30 -0.73 9.31 -7.56
N MET A 31 -1.15 8.51 -6.59
CA MET A 31 -0.30 7.56 -5.89
C MET A 31 -0.77 6.14 -6.24
N PRO A 32 -0.16 5.49 -7.25
CA PRO A 32 -0.62 4.19 -7.71
C PRO A 32 -0.20 3.09 -6.74
N PHE A 33 -1.18 2.32 -6.27
CA PHE A 33 -0.99 1.14 -5.43
C PHE A 33 -1.54 -0.11 -6.09
N ARG A 34 -0.99 -1.26 -5.71
CA ARG A 34 -1.52 -2.59 -6.06
C ARG A 34 -1.67 -3.41 -4.78
N ALA A 35 -2.66 -4.31 -4.74
CA ALA A 35 -2.86 -5.21 -3.60
C ALA A 35 -2.88 -6.66 -4.05
N ARG A 36 -2.33 -7.55 -3.23
CA ARG A 36 -2.39 -9.01 -3.43
C ARG A 36 -2.55 -9.77 -2.12
N TYR A 37 -3.07 -10.98 -2.19
CA TYR A 37 -2.87 -11.94 -1.11
C TYR A 37 -1.41 -12.40 -1.09
N TYR A 38 -0.85 -12.56 0.11
CA TYR A 38 0.51 -13.03 0.31
C TYR A 38 0.47 -14.20 1.29
N GLN A 39 0.89 -15.37 0.81
CA GLN A 39 0.91 -16.59 1.58
C GLN A 39 2.10 -16.56 2.55
N ILE A 40 1.82 -16.76 3.84
CA ILE A 40 2.84 -16.73 4.90
C ILE A 40 3.08 -18.12 5.53
N ALA A 41 2.27 -19.11 5.18
CA ALA A 41 2.37 -20.49 5.68
C ALA A 41 2.36 -21.47 4.50
N PRO A 42 3.03 -22.65 4.60
CA PRO A 42 3.09 -23.63 3.50
C PRO A 42 1.73 -24.15 3.03
N THR A 43 0.76 -24.22 3.95
CA THR A 43 -0.60 -24.70 3.67
C THR A 43 -1.60 -23.61 4.05
N ILE A 44 -2.50 -23.27 3.13
CA ILE A 44 -3.58 -22.29 3.34
C ILE A 44 -4.91 -23.01 3.19
N ALA A 45 -5.77 -22.90 4.19
CA ALA A 45 -7.12 -23.46 4.14
C ALA A 45 -8.05 -22.58 3.29
N PRO A 46 -9.02 -23.16 2.59
CA PRO A 46 -10.04 -22.40 1.87
C PRO A 46 -10.92 -21.61 2.85
N GLY A 47 -11.35 -20.41 2.43
CA GLY A 47 -12.20 -19.53 3.25
C GLY A 47 -12.19 -18.09 2.74
N THR A 48 -12.96 -17.23 3.40
CA THR A 48 -13.01 -15.81 3.06
C THR A 48 -11.84 -15.07 3.69
N ALA A 49 -11.12 -14.26 2.90
CA ALA A 49 -10.00 -13.45 3.37
C ALA A 49 -10.28 -11.96 3.14
N ASN A 50 -11.09 -11.35 4.02
CA ASN A 50 -11.42 -9.93 3.95
C ASN A 50 -10.34 -9.08 4.61
N THR A 51 -10.05 -7.90 4.04
CA THR A 51 -9.04 -6.98 4.59
C THR A 51 -9.47 -5.53 4.39
N ALA A 52 -9.08 -4.66 5.32
CA ALA A 52 -9.22 -3.21 5.22
C ALA A 52 -7.84 -2.55 5.30
N ILE A 53 -7.67 -1.43 4.59
CA ILE A 53 -6.45 -0.62 4.60
C ILE A 53 -6.84 0.80 4.99
N THR A 54 -6.12 1.35 5.96
CA THR A 54 -6.19 2.78 6.29
C THR A 54 -4.92 3.46 5.80
N ILE A 55 -5.08 4.53 5.02
CA ILE A 55 -3.97 5.35 4.55
C ILE A 55 -4.04 6.69 5.28
N THR A 56 -2.98 7.04 6.00
CA THR A 56 -2.83 8.34 6.66
C THR A 56 -1.88 9.19 5.84
N MET A 57 -2.35 10.38 5.45
CA MET A 57 -1.52 11.37 4.75
C MET A 57 -1.15 12.49 5.71
N SER A 58 0.14 12.76 5.82
CA SER A 58 0.68 13.91 6.53
C SER A 58 1.26 14.88 5.51
N TYR A 59 1.02 16.17 5.74
CA TYR A 59 1.53 17.25 4.91
C TYR A 59 2.57 18.02 5.73
N GLU A 60 3.66 18.43 5.08
CA GLU A 60 4.67 19.35 5.63
C GLU A 60 4.36 20.79 5.20
#